data_AF-A0A5B0H3Q3-F1
#
_entry.id   AF-A0A5B0H3Q3-F1
#
_cell.length_a   1.000
_cell.length_b   1.000
_cell.length_c   1.000
_cell.angle_alpha   90.00
_cell.angle_beta   90.00
_cell.angle_gamma   90.00
#
_symmetry.space_group_name_H-M   'P 1'
#
loop_
_entity.id
_entity.type
_entity.pdbx_description
1 polymer ?
#
loop_
_entity_poly.entity_id
_entity_poly.type
_entity_poly.pdbx_seq_one_letter_code
_entity_poly.pdbx_strand_id
1 'polypeptide(L)'
;MNTLAHACEQIERQCWEEALLQYFVGSQASTTMMMIQALFRGVTRSRIERMRRDLDASPPTKPCMLSDDQATRVFDIWSDLPSVPLDLRERYVELHQRCAGRFTLATLFAVLNVGDVPHGPNGACDRTRPRPDGATHVSD
;
A
#
# COMPACT_ATOMS: atom_id res chain seq x y z
N MET A 1 38.26 -14.51 -7.10
CA MET A 1 36.99 -13.81 -6.80
C MET A 1 37.09 -13.28 -5.39
N ASN A 2 36.90 -11.97 -5.19
CA ASN A 2 37.17 -11.32 -3.92
C ASN A 2 35.95 -11.48 -2.99
N THR A 3 36.00 -12.46 -2.09
CA THR A 3 34.89 -12.83 -1.20
C THR A 3 34.44 -11.67 -0.31
N LEU A 4 35.34 -10.75 0.03
CA LEU A 4 35.05 -9.53 0.77
C LEU A 4 34.18 -8.55 -0.03
N ALA A 5 34.51 -8.33 -1.31
CA ALA A 5 33.75 -7.43 -2.18
C ALA A 5 32.31 -7.90 -2.35
N HIS A 6 32.11 -9.20 -2.57
CA HIS A 6 30.79 -9.80 -2.64
C HIS A 6 30.02 -9.68 -1.31
N ALA A 7 30.70 -9.84 -0.17
CA ALA A 7 30.07 -9.66 1.14
C ALA A 7 29.62 -8.21 1.38
N CYS A 8 30.44 -7.22 0.99
CA CYS A 8 30.09 -5.81 1.08
C CYS A 8 28.85 -5.46 0.22
N GLU A 9 28.82 -5.90 -1.05
CA GLU A 9 27.69 -5.69 -1.95
C GLU A 9 26.38 -6.27 -1.39
N GLN A 10 26.45 -7.45 -0.75
CA GLN A 10 25.29 -8.09 -0.12
C GLN A 10 24.79 -7.28 1.10
N ILE A 11 25.70 -6.76 1.92
CA ILE A 11 25.35 -5.93 3.08
C ILE A 11 24.70 -4.63 2.62
N GLU A 12 25.29 -3.95 1.64
CA GLU A 12 24.76 -2.70 1.08
C GLU A 12 23.36 -2.90 0.52
N ARG A 13 23.17 -3.97 -0.26
CA ARG A 13 21.85 -4.34 -0.79
C ARG A 13 20.85 -4.61 0.33
N GLN A 14 21.24 -5.33 1.37
CA GLN A 14 20.36 -5.64 2.49
C GLN A 14 19.96 -4.37 3.26
N CYS A 15 20.91 -3.46 3.50
CA CYS A 15 20.66 -2.16 4.12
C CYS A 15 19.70 -1.31 3.27
N TRP A 16 19.89 -1.27 1.96
CA TRP A 16 19.02 -0.55 1.04
C TRP A 16 17.60 -1.14 0.98
N GLU A 17 17.47 -2.47 0.94
CA GLU A 17 16.15 -3.12 0.97
C GLU A 17 15.41 -2.87 2.30
N GLU A 18 16.14 -2.87 3.42
CA GLU A 18 15.60 -2.57 4.74
C GLU A 18 15.13 -1.10 4.83
N ALA A 19 15.93 -0.15 4.33
CA ALA A 19 15.58 1.27 4.31
C ALA A 19 14.31 1.53 3.48
N LEU A 20 14.18 0.88 2.32
CA LEU A 20 12.97 0.93 1.51
C LEU A 20 11.77 0.36 2.28
N LEU A 21 11.92 -0.80 2.92
CA LEU A 21 10.83 -1.40 3.67
C LEU A 21 10.36 -0.49 4.81
N GLN A 22 11.30 0.12 5.55
CA GLN A 22 11.00 1.08 6.61
C GLN A 22 10.23 2.29 6.07
N TYR A 23 10.63 2.84 4.92
CA TYR A 23 9.92 3.95 4.29
C TYR A 23 8.46 3.59 3.97
N PHE A 24 8.23 2.41 3.38
CA PHE A 24 6.89 1.94 3.02
C PHE A 24 6.02 1.71 4.26
N VAL A 25 6.61 1.14 5.30
CA VAL A 25 5.92 0.92 6.58
C VAL A 25 5.56 2.24 7.25
N GLY A 26 6.49 3.20 7.31
CA GLY A 26 6.28 4.53 7.88
C GLY A 26 5.27 5.37 7.10
N SER A 27 5.25 5.25 5.77
CA SER A 27 4.33 6.00 4.90
C SER A 27 2.93 5.37 4.77
N GLN A 28 2.54 4.55 5.76
CA GLN A 28 1.23 3.92 5.87
C GLN A 28 0.81 3.13 4.60
N ALA A 29 1.74 2.42 3.95
CA ALA A 29 1.39 1.50 2.89
C ALA A 29 0.31 0.50 3.37
N SER A 30 -0.61 0.15 2.45
CA SER A 30 -1.97 -0.39 2.68
C SER A 30 -2.13 -1.50 3.72
N THR A 31 -3.35 -1.56 4.27
CA THR A 31 -3.89 -2.53 5.26
C THR A 31 -3.89 -3.97 4.78
N THR A 32 -4.04 -4.17 3.47
CA THR A 32 -3.93 -5.49 2.87
C THR A 32 -2.51 -5.58 2.38
N MET A 33 -1.74 -6.49 2.98
CA MET A 33 -0.31 -6.70 2.75
C MET A 33 0.11 -6.81 1.27
N MET A 34 -0.82 -6.86 0.32
CA MET A 34 -0.61 -6.91 -1.13
C MET A 34 0.43 -5.91 -1.66
N MET A 35 0.42 -4.63 -1.27
CA MET A 35 1.43 -3.69 -1.80
C MET A 35 2.85 -4.09 -1.34
N ILE A 36 3.03 -4.33 -0.05
CA ILE A 36 4.34 -4.72 0.50
C ILE A 36 4.73 -6.12 -0.01
N GLN A 37 3.79 -7.06 -0.12
CA GLN A 37 4.03 -8.40 -0.65
C GLN A 37 4.34 -8.42 -2.15
N ALA A 38 3.71 -7.54 -2.93
CA ALA A 38 3.98 -7.40 -4.37
C ALA A 38 5.38 -6.83 -4.62
N LEU A 39 5.81 -5.87 -3.79
CA LEU A 39 7.05 -5.13 -3.99
C LEU A 39 8.25 -5.71 -3.22
N PHE A 40 8.03 -6.36 -2.08
CA PHE A 40 9.06 -6.94 -1.22
C PHE A 40 8.82 -8.45 -1.05
N ARG A 41 9.39 -9.23 -1.96
CA ARG A 41 9.30 -10.69 -1.91
C ARG A 41 9.92 -11.23 -0.62
N GLY A 42 9.18 -12.10 0.08
CA GLY A 42 9.67 -12.77 1.29
C GLY A 42 9.51 -11.97 2.60
N VAL A 43 8.95 -10.76 2.57
CA VAL A 43 8.61 -10.04 3.80
C VAL A 43 7.37 -10.62 4.45
N THR A 44 7.49 -11.01 5.72
CA THR A 44 6.39 -11.60 6.49
C THR A 44 5.56 -10.56 7.22
N ARG A 45 4.33 -10.93 7.58
CA ARG A 45 3.43 -10.10 8.40
C ARG A 45 4.05 -9.70 9.73
N SER A 46 4.63 -10.68 10.42
CA SER A 46 5.26 -10.47 11.72
C SER A 46 6.45 -9.51 11.65
N ARG A 47 7.23 -9.51 10.55
CA ARG A 47 8.29 -8.53 10.32
C ARG A 47 7.74 -7.12 10.17
N ILE A 48 6.66 -6.94 9.40
CA ILE A 48 6.00 -5.64 9.21
C ILE A 48 5.40 -5.13 10.52
N GLU A 49 4.70 -5.98 11.28
CA GLU A 49 4.09 -5.60 12.56
C GLU A 49 5.13 -5.25 13.62
N ARG A 50 6.29 -5.93 13.62
CA ARG A 50 7.43 -5.55 14.46
C ARG A 50 7.97 -4.18 14.05
N MET A 51 8.26 -4.01 12.76
CA MET A 51 8.80 -2.75 12.23
C MET A 51 7.87 -1.56 12.48
N ARG A 52 6.55 -1.73 12.37
CA ARG A 52 5.58 -0.68 12.72
C ARG A 52 5.71 -0.23 14.17
N ARG A 53 5.85 -1.19 15.10
CA ARG A 53 6.05 -0.86 16.52
C ARG A 53 7.39 -0.17 16.75
N ASP A 54 8.46 -0.66 16.11
CA ASP A 54 9.80 -0.09 16.26
C ASP A 54 9.89 1.35 15.73
N LEU A 55 9.12 1.67 14.69
CA LEU A 55 9.06 3.01 14.07
C LEU A 55 7.98 3.93 14.67
N ASP A 56 7.18 3.45 15.64
CA ASP A 56 5.95 4.11 16.10
C ASP A 56 5.03 4.53 14.92
N ALA A 57 5.01 3.70 13.87
CA ALA A 57 4.29 4.02 12.65
C ALA A 57 2.79 3.78 12.82
N SER A 58 1.99 4.72 12.31
CA SER A 58 0.53 4.60 12.29
C SER A 58 0.08 3.30 11.60
N PRO A 59 -1.10 2.77 11.98
CA PRO A 59 -1.66 1.62 11.30
C PRO A 59 -1.84 1.92 9.81
N PRO A 60 -1.85 0.87 8.97
CA PRO A 60 -2.05 1.07 7.55
C PRO A 60 -3.40 1.77 7.29
N THR A 61 -3.42 2.65 6.28
CA THR A 61 -4.61 3.41 5.91
C THR A 61 -5.23 2.81 4.65
N LYS A 62 -6.58 2.77 4.61
CA LYS A 62 -7.29 2.37 3.40
C LYS A 62 -6.99 3.37 2.28
N PRO A 63 -6.77 2.92 1.04
CA PRO A 63 -6.67 3.83 -0.09
C PRO A 63 -7.89 4.75 -0.17
N CYS A 64 -7.66 6.03 -0.40
CA CYS A 64 -8.71 7.01 -0.64
C CYS A 64 -8.96 7.12 -2.14
N MET A 65 -10.21 7.36 -2.55
CA MET A 65 -10.47 7.75 -3.93
C MET A 65 -9.93 9.16 -4.18
N LEU A 66 -9.19 9.31 -5.27
CA LEU A 66 -8.75 10.61 -5.77
C LEU A 66 -9.82 11.19 -6.70
N SER A 67 -9.92 12.52 -6.77
CA SER A 67 -10.67 13.17 -7.85
C SER A 67 -9.96 12.96 -9.19
N ASP A 68 -10.67 13.13 -10.32
CA ASP A 68 -10.08 12.97 -11.65
C ASP A 68 -8.84 13.87 -11.83
N ASP A 69 -8.92 15.15 -11.48
CA ASP A 69 -7.78 16.07 -11.53
C ASP A 69 -6.59 15.64 -10.65
N GLN A 70 -6.85 14.94 -9.55
CA GLN A 70 -5.79 14.43 -8.66
C GLN A 70 -5.15 13.18 -9.26
N ALA A 71 -5.98 12.28 -9.81
CA ALA A 71 -5.50 11.08 -10.50
C ALA A 71 -4.67 11.44 -11.73
N THR A 72 -5.14 12.36 -12.59
CA THR A 72 -4.40 12.85 -13.76
C THR A 72 -3.02 13.38 -13.35
N ARG A 73 -2.95 14.24 -12.31
CA ARG A 73 -1.67 14.74 -11.80
C ARG A 73 -0.74 13.63 -11.31
N VAL A 74 -1.28 12.60 -10.65
CA VAL A 74 -0.48 11.44 -10.22
C VAL A 74 0.07 10.68 -11.44
N PHE A 75 -0.75 10.48 -12.48
CA PHE A 75 -0.30 9.85 -13.73
C PHE A 75 0.76 10.67 -14.45
N ASP A 76 0.59 11.99 -14.55
CA ASP A 76 1.57 12.90 -15.18
C ASP A 76 2.93 12.83 -14.46
N ILE A 77 2.91 12.93 -13.12
CA ILE A 77 4.14 12.79 -12.33
C ILE A 77 4.76 11.41 -12.56
N TRP A 78 3.96 10.34 -12.54
CA TRP A 78 4.44 8.99 -12.74
C TRP A 78 5.08 8.80 -14.12
N SER A 79 4.49 9.33 -15.19
CA SER A 79 5.04 9.25 -16.55
C SER A 79 6.36 10.01 -16.70
N ASP A 80 6.52 11.11 -15.96
CA ASP A 80 7.75 11.90 -15.96
C ASP A 80 8.89 11.26 -15.14
N LEU A 81 8.59 10.25 -14.32
CA LEU A 81 9.62 9.52 -13.58
C LEU A 81 10.39 8.59 -14.51
N PRO A 82 11.73 8.57 -14.44
CA PRO A 82 12.55 7.68 -15.24
C PRO A 82 12.17 6.22 -14.98
N SER A 83 11.99 5.47 -16.06
CA SER A 83 11.58 4.07 -16.01
C SER A 83 12.74 3.07 -16.01
N VAL A 84 13.96 3.51 -16.35
CA VAL A 84 15.14 2.64 -16.44
C VAL A 84 16.41 3.37 -15.97
N PRO A 85 17.28 2.69 -15.19
CA PRO A 85 17.00 1.56 -14.32
C PRO A 85 16.66 2.08 -12.91
N LEU A 86 15.39 2.36 -12.64
CA LEU A 86 14.93 2.70 -11.30
C LEU A 86 14.15 1.50 -10.75
N ASP A 87 14.52 0.99 -9.58
CA ASP A 87 13.74 -0.05 -8.92
C ASP A 87 12.30 0.48 -8.73
N LEU A 88 11.30 -0.34 -9.03
CA LEU A 88 9.90 0.08 -8.95
C LEU A 88 9.54 0.65 -7.56
N ARG A 89 10.17 0.13 -6.49
CA ARG A 89 10.00 0.64 -5.13
C ARG A 89 10.50 2.07 -4.99
N GLU A 90 11.69 2.37 -5.54
CA GLU A 90 12.26 3.72 -5.54
C GLU A 90 11.39 4.69 -6.34
N ARG A 91 10.79 4.22 -7.45
CA ARG A 91 9.85 5.03 -8.23
C ARG A 91 8.60 5.42 -7.42
N TYR A 92 8.08 4.52 -6.59
CA TYR A 92 6.99 4.84 -5.66
C TYR A 92 7.43 5.81 -4.55
N VAL A 93 8.66 5.69 -4.05
CA VAL A 93 9.23 6.65 -3.07
C VAL A 93 9.31 8.05 -3.68
N GLU A 94 9.88 8.17 -4.88
CA GLU A 94 10.02 9.43 -5.60
C GLU A 94 8.64 10.06 -5.91
N LEU A 95 7.67 9.25 -6.37
CA LEU A 95 6.30 9.72 -6.58
C LEU A 95 5.71 10.29 -5.28
N HIS A 96 5.84 9.56 -4.17
CA HIS A 96 5.32 9.99 -2.86
C HIS A 96 5.96 11.30 -2.40
N GLN A 97 7.26 11.47 -2.62
CA GLN A 97 7.98 12.70 -2.33
C GLN A 97 7.52 13.87 -3.21
N ARG A 98 7.32 13.66 -4.53
CA ARG A 98 6.78 14.69 -5.44
C ARG A 98 5.33 15.07 -5.13
N CYS A 99 4.56 14.15 -4.58
CA CYS A 99 3.24 14.44 -4.02
C CYS A 99 3.30 15.11 -2.63
N ALA A 100 4.49 15.39 -2.09
CA ALA A 100 4.72 15.99 -0.77
C ALA A 100 3.99 15.26 0.37
N GLY A 101 3.85 13.94 0.27
CA GLY A 101 3.12 13.13 1.26
C GLY A 101 1.62 13.42 1.34
N ARG A 102 1.03 14.16 0.38
CA ARG A 102 -0.40 14.48 0.35
C ARG A 102 -1.28 13.24 0.22
N PHE A 103 -0.74 12.18 -0.38
CA PHE A 103 -1.40 10.90 -0.57
C PHE A 103 -0.54 9.81 0.04
N THR A 104 -1.16 8.86 0.73
CA THR A 104 -0.43 7.68 1.22
C THR A 104 0.05 6.82 0.06
N LEU A 105 1.10 6.03 0.28
CA LEU A 105 1.56 5.04 -0.69
C LEU A 105 0.46 4.04 -1.08
N ALA A 106 -0.45 3.71 -0.15
CA ALA A 106 -1.61 2.87 -0.40
C ALA A 106 -2.53 3.46 -1.49
N THR A 107 -2.81 4.77 -1.40
CA THR A 107 -3.62 5.50 -2.37
C THR A 107 -2.94 5.58 -3.73
N LEU A 108 -1.65 5.92 -3.76
CA LEU A 108 -0.88 5.99 -5.00
C LEU A 108 -0.80 4.63 -5.72
N PHE A 109 -0.56 3.57 -4.97
CA PHE A 109 -0.57 2.20 -5.50
C PHE A 109 -1.95 1.82 -6.05
N ALA A 110 -3.03 2.10 -5.32
CA ALA A 110 -4.37 1.79 -5.80
C ALA A 110 -4.69 2.51 -7.12
N VAL A 111 -4.37 3.80 -7.23
CA VAL A 111 -4.63 4.63 -8.41
C VAL A 111 -3.83 4.16 -9.63
N LEU A 112 -2.56 3.78 -9.45
CA LEU A 112 -1.71 3.33 -10.56
C LEU A 112 -2.00 1.90 -11.01
N ASN A 113 -2.67 1.09 -10.18
CA ASN A 113 -2.95 -0.32 -10.46
C ASN A 113 -4.46 -0.63 -10.59
N VAL A 114 -5.31 0.37 -10.88
CA VAL A 114 -6.78 0.21 -11.00
C VAL A 114 -7.20 -0.86 -12.05
N GLY A 115 -6.31 -1.27 -12.96
CA GLY A 115 -6.56 -2.35 -13.92
C GLY A 115 -6.25 -3.78 -13.45
N ASP A 116 -5.62 -3.96 -12.29
CA ASP A 116 -5.02 -5.24 -11.86
C ASP A 116 -5.58 -5.77 -10.52
N VAL A 117 -6.61 -5.10 -9.98
CA VAL A 117 -7.29 -5.55 -8.76
C VAL A 117 -8.37 -6.57 -9.16
N PRO A 118 -8.28 -7.85 -8.72
CA PRO A 118 -9.41 -8.76 -8.86
C PRO A 118 -10.58 -8.14 -8.10
N HIS A 119 -11.67 -7.86 -8.83
CA HIS A 119 -12.96 -7.56 -8.23
C HIS A 119 -13.39 -8.76 -7.37
N GLY A 120 -13.01 -8.76 -6.09
CA GLY A 120 -13.68 -9.58 -5.11
C GLY A 120 -15.10 -9.03 -4.90
N PRO A 121 -16.15 -9.85 -5.01
CA PRO A 121 -17.51 -9.38 -4.84
C PRO A 121 -17.73 -9.17 -3.34
N ASN A 122 -17.63 -7.93 -2.87
CA ASN A 122 -18.16 -7.54 -1.57
C ASN A 122 -19.14 -6.39 -1.76
N GLY A 123 -20.28 -6.76 -2.38
CA GLY A 123 -21.54 -6.12 -2.05
C GLY A 123 -21.86 -6.43 -0.59
N ALA A 124 -21.47 -5.54 0.30
CA ALA A 124 -21.91 -5.53 1.69
C ALA A 124 -22.09 -4.09 2.17
N CYS A 125 -22.89 -3.35 1.40
CA CYS A 125 -23.54 -2.14 1.84
C CYS A 125 -25.06 -2.34 1.71
N ASP A 126 -25.61 -3.39 2.33
CA ASP A 126 -27.05 -3.46 2.58
C ASP A 126 -27.28 -3.41 4.09
N ARG A 127 -27.22 -2.19 4.61
CA ARG A 127 -27.71 -1.85 5.94
C ARG A 127 -29.21 -1.63 5.83
N THR A 128 -30.01 -2.68 5.95
CA THR A 128 -31.26 -2.61 6.72
C THR A 128 -31.80 -4.00 6.97
N ARG A 129 -31.66 -4.48 8.20
CA ARG A 129 -32.43 -5.61 8.72
C ARG A 129 -33.54 -5.03 9.59
N PRO A 130 -34.80 -4.98 9.15
CA PRO A 130 -35.90 -4.81 10.08
C PRO A 130 -36.11 -6.16 10.76
N ARG A 131 -35.94 -6.16 12.08
CA ARG A 131 -36.29 -7.23 12.99
C ARG A 131 -37.81 -7.19 13.18
N PRO A 132 -38.60 -8.25 12.94
CA PRO A 132 -39.98 -8.29 13.38
C PRO A 132 -40.03 -9.03 14.73
N ASP A 133 -40.03 -8.26 15.82
CA ASP A 133 -40.55 -8.73 17.10
C ASP A 133 -42.00 -8.21 17.25
N GLY A 134 -42.94 -9.13 17.48
CA GLY A 134 -44.05 -8.86 18.40
C GLY A 134 -45.41 -8.41 17.83
N ALA A 135 -46.29 -9.42 17.69
CA ALA A 135 -47.57 -9.52 18.40
C ALA A 135 -48.90 -8.94 17.84
N THR A 136 -49.91 -9.83 17.90
CA THR A 136 -51.34 -9.67 18.31
C THR A 136 -52.45 -9.57 17.26
N HIS A 137 -53.29 -10.63 17.24
CA HIS A 137 -54.76 -10.77 17.04
C HIS A 137 -55.51 -9.97 15.96
N VAL A 138 -56.44 -10.63 15.23
CA VAL A 138 -57.92 -10.61 15.43
C VAL A 138 -58.57 -11.71 14.54
N SER A 139 -59.63 -12.33 15.05
CA SER A 139 -60.48 -13.38 14.46
C SER A 139 -61.32 -12.91 13.26
N ASP A 140 -61.79 -13.86 12.45
CA ASP A 140 -63.23 -14.16 12.27
C ASP A 140 -63.38 -15.66 11.95
#